data_AF-A0A1X1KBX4-F1
#
_entry.id   AF-A0A1X1KBX4-F1
#
_cell.length_a   1.000
_cell.length_b   1.000
_cell.length_c   1.000
_cell.angle_alpha   90.00
_cell.angle_beta   90.00
_cell.angle_gamma   90.00
#
_symmetry.space_group_name_H-M   'P 1'
#
loop_
_entity.id
_entity.type
_entity.pdbx_description
1 polymer ?
#
loop_
_entity_poly.entity_id
_entity_poly.type
_entity_poly.pdbx_seq_one_letter_code
_entity_poly.pdbx_strand_id
1 'polypeptide(L)' 'MLQNIYDQMTDFYDSIEEEYATFFGNSWDWEHFHFKFLIYYLVRYRIVSHRDFIVYHYRVAYRLYLEKLIMKLGFVAC' A
#
# COMPACT_ATOMS: atom_id res chain seq x y z
N MET A 1 10.99 13.52 -2.23
CA MET A 1 11.00 12.14 -2.78
C MET A 1 9.83 11.34 -2.26
N LEU A 2 9.73 11.09 -0.94
CA LEU A 2 8.62 10.34 -0.35
C LEU A 2 7.26 10.92 -0.75
N GLN A 3 7.07 12.23 -0.54
CA GLN A 3 5.85 12.94 -0.93
C GLN A 3 5.55 12.75 -2.43
N ASN A 4 6.52 12.99 -3.32
CA ASN A 4 6.30 12.83 -4.76
C ASN A 4 5.87 11.41 -5.17
N ILE A 5 6.41 10.37 -4.51
CA ILE A 5 5.99 8.98 -4.78
C ILE A 5 4.59 8.75 -4.23
N TYR A 6 4.29 9.29 -3.04
CA TYR A 6 2.97 9.19 -2.44
C TYR A 6 1.91 9.86 -3.34
N ASP A 7 2.16 11.10 -3.76
CA ASP A 7 1.29 11.85 -4.68
C ASP A 7 1.11 11.12 -6.03
N GLN A 8 2.17 10.49 -6.54
CA GLN A 8 2.09 9.69 -7.78
C GLN A 8 1.17 8.47 -7.61
N MET A 9 1.05 7.93 -6.40
CA MET A 9 0.27 6.72 -6.10
C MET A 9 -1.14 7.04 -5.58
N THR A 10 -1.53 8.30 -5.39
CA THR A 10 -2.85 8.67 -4.86
C THR A 10 -4.02 8.00 -5.58
N ASP A 11 -4.09 8.10 -6.91
CA ASP A 11 -5.17 7.45 -7.68
C ASP A 11 -5.21 5.92 -7.48
N PHE A 12 -4.04 5.31 -7.26
CA PHE A 12 -3.96 3.89 -6.97
C PHE A 12 -4.46 3.57 -5.55
N TYR A 13 -4.12 4.38 -4.55
CA TYR A 13 -4.62 4.22 -3.19
C TYR A 13 -6.13 4.37 -3.15
N ASP A 14 -6.68 5.41 -3.77
CA ASP A 14 -8.14 5.63 -3.85
C ASP A 14 -8.85 4.40 -4.45
N SER A 15 -8.31 3.85 -5.54
CA SER A 15 -8.87 2.64 -6.16
C SER A 15 -8.84 1.40 -5.25
N ILE A 16 -7.82 1.28 -4.40
CA ILE A 16 -7.69 0.18 -3.45
C ILE A 16 -8.67 0.36 -2.29
N GLU A 17 -8.77 1.58 -1.75
CA GLU A 17 -9.67 1.86 -0.64
C GLU A 17 -11.11 1.54 -1.01
N GLU A 18 -11.53 1.89 -2.24
CA GLU A 18 -12.85 1.54 -2.76
C GLU A 18 -13.04 0.02 -2.90
N GLU A 19 -12.06 -0.69 -3.49
CA GLU A 19 -12.12 -2.14 -3.72
C GLU A 19 -12.19 -2.94 -2.41
N TYR A 20 -11.52 -2.47 -1.36
CA TYR A 20 -11.38 -3.17 -0.07
C TYR A 20 -12.06 -2.46 1.10
N ALA A 21 -13.01 -1.56 0.83
CA ALA A 21 -13.66 -0.69 1.82
C ALA A 21 -14.26 -1.45 3.02
N THR A 22 -14.59 -2.73 2.87
CA THR A 22 -15.18 -3.57 3.92
C THR A 22 -14.18 -4.09 4.96
N PHE A 23 -12.87 -4.02 4.69
CA PHE A 23 -11.83 -4.62 5.54
C PHE A 23 -11.14 -3.62 6.47
N PHE A 24 -11.24 -2.32 6.18
CA PHE A 24 -10.66 -1.24 6.98
C PHE A 24 -11.78 -0.30 7.46
N GLY A 25 -11.60 0.28 8.65
CA GLY A 25 -12.67 1.02 9.32
C GLY A 25 -12.83 2.46 8.86
N ASN A 26 -11.73 3.22 8.84
CA ASN A 26 -11.76 4.65 8.53
C ASN A 26 -10.56 5.08 7.66
N SER A 27 -10.63 6.29 7.11
CA SER A 27 -9.59 6.85 6.21
C SER A 27 -8.20 6.94 6.84
N TRP A 28 -8.11 7.11 8.17
CA TRP A 28 -6.83 7.17 8.87
C TRP A 28 -6.12 5.82 8.90
N ASP A 29 -6.87 4.72 9.01
CA ASP A 29 -6.31 3.38 8.96
C ASP A 29 -5.70 3.09 7.58
N TRP A 30 -6.37 3.56 6.52
CA TRP A 30 -5.88 3.47 5.15
C TRP A 30 -4.63 4.31 4.93
N GLU A 31 -4.66 5.59 5.29
CA GLU A 31 -3.51 6.48 5.16
C GLU A 31 -2.30 5.92 5.92
N HIS A 32 -2.51 5.42 7.15
CA HIS A 32 -1.44 4.76 7.91
C HIS A 32 -0.89 3.52 7.18
N PHE A 33 -1.77 2.69 6.61
CA PHE A 33 -1.37 1.50 5.86
C PHE A 33 -0.54 1.86 4.62
N HIS A 34 -1.00 2.82 3.81
CA HIS A 34 -0.32 3.30 2.60
C HIS A 34 1.10 3.78 2.93
N PHE A 35 1.21 4.66 3.92
CA PHE A 35 2.51 5.19 4.35
C PHE A 35 3.43 4.11 4.89
N LYS A 36 2.92 3.21 5.74
CA LYS A 36 3.70 2.11 6.30
C LYS A 36 4.25 1.20 5.21
N PHE A 37 3.42 0.83 4.24
CA PHE A 37 3.85 -0.02 3.14
C PHE A 37 4.85 0.70 2.24
N LEU A 38 4.63 1.98 1.93
CA LEU A 38 5.55 2.79 1.13
C LEU A 38 6.95 2.83 1.75
N ILE A 39 7.04 3.13 3.04
CA ILE A 39 8.32 3.14 3.77
C ILE A 39 8.97 1.75 3.75
N TYR A 40 8.20 0.70 4.04
CA TYR A 40 8.68 -0.68 3.99
C TYR A 40 9.28 -1.01 2.61
N TYR A 41 8.57 -0.68 1.54
CA TYR A 41 8.99 -0.96 0.17
C TYR A 41 10.28 -0.22 -0.19
N LEU A 42 10.36 1.09 0.11
CA LEU A 42 11.55 1.90 -0.15
C LEU A 42 12.78 1.33 0.56
N VAL A 43 12.64 0.94 1.83
CA VAL A 43 13.73 0.32 2.61
C VAL A 43 14.08 -1.06 2.06
N ARG A 44 13.09 -1.90 1.76
CA ARG A 44 13.29 -3.28 1.28
C ARG A 44 14.08 -3.34 -0.03
N TYR A 45 13.81 -2.41 -0.95
CA TYR A 45 14.45 -2.34 -2.26
C TYR A 45 15.57 -1.30 -2.33
N ARG A 46 15.92 -0.66 -1.20
CA ARG A 46 16.98 0.37 -1.10
C ARG A 46 16.79 1.51 -2.11
N ILE A 47 15.55 1.94 -2.31
CA ILE A 47 15.19 3.01 -3.24
C ILE A 47 15.53 4.35 -2.57
N VAL A 48 16.55 5.02 -3.09
CA VAL A 48 17.04 6.31 -2.59
C VAL A 48 16.69 7.48 -3.51
N SER A 49 16.15 7.20 -4.70
CA SER A 49 15.73 8.18 -5.70
C SER A 49 14.39 7.80 -6.32
N HIS A 50 13.60 8.82 -6.70
CA HIS A 50 12.34 8.63 -7.42
C HIS A 50 12.54 7.91 -8.76
N ARG A 51 13.71 8.02 -9.39
CA ARG A 51 14.02 7.34 -10.66
C ARG A 51 14.13 5.82 -10.53
N ASP A 52 14.49 5.33 -9.35
CA ASP A 52 14.63 3.91 -9.07
C ASP A 52 13.29 3.28 -8.66
N PHE A 53 12.23 4.10 -8.55
CA PHE A 53 10.90 3.65 -8.17
C PHE A 53 10.15 3.06 -9.36
N ILE A 54 10.02 1.74 -9.36
CA ILE A 54 9.26 0.99 -10.37
C ILE A 54 7.79 0.90 -9.94
N VAL A 55 6.95 1.76 -10.51
CA VAL A 55 5.50 1.86 -10.20
C VAL A 55 4.79 0.52 -10.28
N TYR A 56 5.00 -0.24 -11.36
CA TYR A 56 4.31 -1.51 -11.56
C TYR A 56 4.65 -2.52 -10.45
N HIS A 57 5.94 -2.63 -10.12
CA HIS A 57 6.40 -3.54 -9.08
C HIS A 57 5.86 -3.12 -7.69
N TYR A 58 5.79 -1.81 -7.42
CA TYR A 58 5.18 -1.30 -6.20
C TYR A 58 3.71 -1.70 -6.07
N ARG A 59 2.89 -1.44 -7.11
CA ARG A 59 1.45 -1.74 -7.11
C ARG A 59 1.17 -3.22 -6.91
N VAL A 60 1.92 -4.10 -7.59
CA VAL A 60 1.78 -5.55 -7.44
C VAL A 60 2.18 -6.00 -6.04
N ALA A 61 3.33 -5.54 -5.54
CA ALA A 61 3.80 -5.89 -4.19
C ALA A 61 2.82 -5.41 -3.11
N TYR A 62 2.25 -4.23 -3.28
CA TYR A 62 1.24 -3.65 -2.40
C TYR A 62 0.00 -4.55 -2.35
N ARG A 63 -0.58 -4.90 -3.51
CA ARG A 63 -1.79 -5.76 -3.57
C ARG A 63 -1.54 -7.12 -2.93
N LEU A 64 -0.43 -7.78 -3.25
CA LEU A 64 -0.06 -9.06 -2.65
C LEU A 64 0.11 -8.97 -1.12
N TYR A 65 0.60 -7.84 -0.60
CA TYR A 65 0.74 -7.64 0.83
C TYR A 65 -0.61 -7.43 1.51
N LEU A 66 -1.47 -6.60 0.91
CA LEU A 66 -2.83 -6.34 1.36
C LEU A 66 -3.68 -7.62 1.37
N GLU A 67 -3.69 -8.37 0.28
CA GLU A 67 -4.41 -9.65 0.17
C GLU A 67 -3.96 -10.64 1.25
N LYS A 68 -2.64 -10.77 1.49
CA LYS A 68 -2.12 -11.63 2.57
C LYS A 68 -2.56 -11.17 3.95
N LEU A 69 -2.69 -9.86 4.17
CA LEU A 69 -3.18 -9.31 5.43
C LEU A 69 -4.66 -9.64 5.62
N ILE A 70 -5.47 -9.41 4.59
CA ILE A 70 -6.91 -9.68 4.57
C ILE A 70 -7.19 -11.17 4.78
N MET A 71 -6.46 -12.05 4.08
CA MET A 71 -6.59 -13.50 4.28
C MET A 71 -6.32 -13.90 5.72
N LYS A 72 -5.29 -13.32 6.36
CA LYS A 72 -5.01 -13.58 7.78
C LYS A 72 -6.12 -13.10 8.71
N LEU A 73 -6.74 -11.96 8.42
CA LEU A 73 -7.86 -11.43 9.20
C LEU A 73 -9.12 -12.32 9.04
N GLY A 74 -9.39 -12.80 7.82
CA GLY A 74 -10.50 -13.72 7.56
C GLY A 74 -10.36 -15.08 8.26
N PHE A 75 -9.13 -15.58 8.45
CA PHE A 75 -8.87 -16.82 9.19
C PHE A 75 -9.14 -16.73 10.70
N VAL A 76 -9.25 -15.53 11.28
CA VAL A 76 -9.55 -15.33 12.71
C VAL A 76 -11.06 -15.25 12.98
N ALA A 77 -11.88 -15.15 11.93
CA ALA A 77 -13.33 -14.98 12.03
C ALA A 77 -14.16 -16.29 11.84
N CYS A 78 -13.52 -17.47 11.88
CA CYS A 78 -14.19 -18.76 11.82
C CYS A 78 -14.16 -19.49 13.18
#